data_AF-A0A4Q4U3N8-F1
#
_entry.id   AF-A0A4Q4U3N8-F1
#
_cell.length_a   1.000
_cell.length_b   1.000
_cell.length_c   1.000
_cell.angle_alpha   90.00
_cell.angle_beta   90.00
_cell.angle_gamma   90.00
#
_symmetry.space_group_name_H-M   'P 1'
#
loop_
_entity.id
_entity.type
_entity.pdbx_description
1 polymer ?
#
loop_
_entity_poly.entity_id
_entity_poly.type
_entity_poly.pdbx_seq_one_letter_code
_entity_poly.pdbx_strand_id
1 'polypeptide(L)'
;MSFRTAVHESLPYIDPEPTPAERSAAEALIAAELSSSPSTDQQPPAAGLPALREPVFSPLIAQELERVASQQKLEAIDKSRYEAPDPSTISSLSSPDELRETLSRAYAASTYLRGREAHLQLLEAHGRNAWLVGNWSGLEAETAALERELAAARREIDRVNVRRRQAQDEAAGELRGLEDAWRRGVGRVLEAEAAAETLRQQILERRREGGEGVAA
;
A
#
# COMPACT_ATOMS: atom_id res chain seq x y z
N MET A 1 -27.49 1.93 11.18
CA MET A 1 -26.18 2.58 11.08
C MET A 1 -26.21 3.48 9.85
N SER A 2 -26.33 4.79 10.04
CA SER A 2 -26.37 5.74 8.93
C SER A 2 -24.96 5.89 8.38
N PHE A 3 -24.70 5.35 7.18
CA PHE A 3 -23.49 5.66 6.41
C PHE A 3 -23.66 7.08 5.87
N ARG A 4 -23.54 8.09 6.74
CA ARG A 4 -23.23 9.42 6.25
C ARG A 4 -21.83 9.30 5.69
N THR A 5 -21.71 9.25 4.37
CA THR A 5 -20.47 9.57 3.68
C THR A 5 -20.17 11.01 4.05
N ALA A 6 -19.47 11.21 5.17
CA ALA A 6 -18.98 12.51 5.56
C ALA A 6 -17.95 12.88 4.51
N VAL A 7 -18.38 13.66 3.53
CA VAL A 7 -17.46 14.25 2.57
C VAL A 7 -16.74 15.34 3.34
N HIS A 8 -15.54 15.01 3.82
CA HIS A 8 -14.64 16.01 4.38
C HIS A 8 -14.02 16.75 3.20
N GLU A 9 -14.40 18.02 3.06
CA GLU A 9 -13.87 18.89 2.02
C GLU A 9 -12.43 19.26 2.40
N SER A 10 -11.46 18.61 1.75
CA SER A 10 -10.05 19.00 1.79
C SER A 10 -9.73 19.69 0.48
N LEU A 11 -9.07 20.85 0.55
CA LEU A 11 -8.76 21.67 -0.62
C LEU A 11 -7.25 21.81 -0.83
N PRO A 12 -6.50 20.74 -1.18
CA PRO A 12 -5.03 20.78 -1.25
C PRO A 12 -4.43 21.79 -2.24
N TYR A 13 -5.20 22.28 -3.23
CA TYR A 13 -4.72 23.29 -4.17
C TYR A 13 -4.99 24.73 -3.69
N ILE A 14 -5.86 24.91 -2.69
CA ILE A 14 -6.17 26.21 -2.07
C ILE A 14 -5.43 26.34 -0.74
N ASP A 15 -5.49 25.30 0.09
CA ASP A 15 -4.95 25.31 1.45
C ASP A 15 -3.42 25.20 1.42
N PRO A 16 -2.70 25.99 2.25
CA PRO A 16 -1.27 25.86 2.38
C PRO A 16 -0.91 24.49 2.97
N GLU A 17 0.24 23.96 2.57
CA GLU A 17 0.74 22.71 3.14
C GLU A 17 1.00 22.89 4.65
N PRO A 18 0.42 22.03 5.52
CA PRO A 18 0.55 22.21 6.96
C PRO A 18 2.00 22.05 7.38
N THR A 19 2.45 22.95 8.26
CA THR A 19 3.79 22.92 8.83
C THR A 19 4.01 21.65 9.67
N PRO A 20 5.26 21.22 9.89
CA PRO A 20 5.54 20.05 10.72
C PRO A 20 4.94 20.16 12.14
N ALA A 21 4.89 21.36 12.71
CA ALA A 21 4.28 21.61 14.01
C ALA A 21 2.76 21.39 13.97
N GLU A 22 2.06 21.97 12.98
CA GLU A 22 0.62 21.77 12.79
C GLU A 22 0.26 20.30 12.54
N ARG A 23 1.07 19.59 11.75
CA ARG A 23 0.91 18.14 11.55
C ARG A 23 1.03 17.37 12.86
N SER A 24 2.08 17.64 13.65
CA SER A 24 2.27 16.98 14.94
C SER A 24 1.14 17.26 15.93
N ALA A 25 0.59 18.48 15.92
CA ALA A 25 -0.56 18.86 16.73
C ALA A 25 -1.84 18.15 16.28
N ALA A 26 -2.09 18.06 14.97
CA ALA A 26 -3.21 17.32 14.41
C ALA A 26 -3.11 15.81 14.72
N GLU A 27 -1.93 15.22 14.57
CA GLU A 27 -1.66 13.82 14.94
C GLU A 27 -1.88 13.57 16.43
N ALA A 28 -1.48 14.49 17.31
CA ALA A 28 -1.72 14.39 18.74
C ALA A 28 -3.21 14.43 19.09
N LEU A 29 -4.00 15.27 18.41
CA LEU A 29 -5.46 15.30 18.57
C LEU A 29 -6.11 14.00 18.08
N ILE A 30 -5.68 13.48 16.93
CA ILE A 30 -6.15 12.19 16.41
C ILE A 30 -5.84 11.08 17.41
N ALA A 31 -4.63 11.04 17.95
CA ALA A 31 -4.23 10.05 18.95
C ALA A 31 -5.05 10.16 20.26
N ALA A 32 -5.35 11.39 20.70
CA ALA A 32 -6.20 11.62 21.87
C ALA A 32 -7.63 11.10 21.64
N GLU A 33 -8.23 11.36 20.49
CA GLU A 33 -9.57 10.86 20.13
C GLU A 33 -9.61 9.33 19.95
N LEU A 34 -8.55 8.74 19.40
CA LEU A 34 -8.40 7.29 19.32
C LEU A 34 -8.25 6.65 20.71
N SER A 35 -7.66 7.37 21.67
CA SER A 35 -7.49 6.89 23.05
C SER A 35 -8.75 7.03 23.91
N SER A 36 -9.59 8.03 23.63
CA SER A 36 -10.86 8.27 24.32
C SER A 36 -12.02 7.42 23.76
N SER A 37 -11.91 6.99 22.51
CA SER A 37 -12.87 6.10 21.87
C SER A 37 -12.67 4.66 22.35
N PRO A 38 -13.63 4.04 23.07
CA PRO A 38 -13.54 2.62 23.36
C PRO A 38 -13.67 1.88 22.03
N SER A 39 -12.58 1.22 21.61
CA SER A 39 -12.50 0.21 20.52
C SER A 39 -11.93 0.66 19.17
N THR A 40 -10.61 0.88 19.09
CA THR A 40 -9.88 0.48 17.87
C THR A 40 -9.47 -1.00 17.94
N ASP A 41 -9.27 -1.56 19.15
CA ASP A 41 -8.98 -3.00 19.34
C ASP A 41 -10.21 -3.92 19.26
N GLN A 42 -11.45 -3.41 19.38
CA GLN A 42 -12.67 -4.21 19.14
C GLN A 42 -13.37 -3.89 17.82
N GLN A 43 -12.81 -2.97 17.02
CA GLN A 43 -13.23 -2.84 15.64
C GLN A 43 -12.35 -3.77 14.83
N PRO A 44 -12.85 -4.95 14.40
CA PRO A 44 -12.03 -5.86 13.60
C PRO A 44 -11.49 -5.08 12.39
N PRO A 45 -10.27 -5.37 11.91
CA PRO A 45 -9.63 -4.68 10.77
C PRO A 45 -10.45 -4.74 9.45
N ALA A 46 -11.65 -5.31 9.47
CA ALA A 46 -12.73 -4.96 8.60
C ALA A 46 -14.05 -5.27 9.30
N ALA A 47 -14.88 -4.25 9.59
CA ALA A 47 -16.26 -4.42 10.08
C ALA A 47 -17.21 -5.09 9.05
N GLY A 48 -16.68 -5.81 8.07
CA GLY A 48 -17.42 -6.52 7.03
C GLY A 48 -16.74 -7.77 6.49
N LEU A 49 -15.59 -8.20 7.03
CA LEU A 49 -15.00 -9.48 6.65
C LEU A 49 -15.44 -10.56 7.63
N PRO A 50 -15.95 -11.71 7.15
CA PRO A 50 -16.20 -12.85 8.01
C PRO A 50 -14.90 -13.29 8.68
N ALA A 51 -15.00 -13.87 9.88
CA ALA A 51 -13.85 -14.47 10.54
C ALA A 51 -13.11 -15.39 9.56
N LEU A 52 -11.79 -15.24 9.47
CA LEU A 52 -10.96 -16.08 8.60
C LEU A 52 -11.21 -17.54 8.97
N ARG A 53 -11.65 -18.33 8.00
CA ARG A 53 -11.84 -19.76 8.17
C ARG A 53 -10.49 -20.39 8.49
N GLU A 54 -10.42 -21.15 9.57
CA GLU A 54 -9.22 -21.95 9.86
C GLU A 54 -8.96 -22.91 8.68
N PRO A 55 -7.72 -22.93 8.15
CA PRO A 55 -7.40 -23.79 7.02
C PRO A 55 -7.44 -25.26 7.47
N VAL A 56 -8.25 -26.06 6.80
CA VAL A 56 -8.29 -27.51 7.00
C VAL A 56 -7.26 -28.13 6.06
N PHE A 57 -6.12 -28.54 6.61
CA PHE A 57 -5.07 -29.19 5.87
C PHE A 57 -5.25 -30.71 5.85
N SER A 58 -4.79 -31.36 4.77
CA SER A 58 -4.64 -32.81 4.77
C SER A 58 -3.53 -33.24 5.75
N PRO A 59 -3.53 -34.48 6.26
CA PRO A 59 -2.51 -34.96 7.19
C PRO A 59 -1.08 -34.79 6.66
N LEU A 60 -0.87 -34.97 5.35
CA LEU A 60 0.43 -34.77 4.71
C LEU A 60 0.90 -33.31 4.77
N ILE A 61 -0.01 -32.36 4.52
CA ILE A 61 0.32 -30.93 4.59
C ILE A 61 0.59 -30.52 6.03
N ALA A 62 -0.20 -31.02 6.99
CA ALA A 62 0.03 -30.74 8.41
C ALA A 62 1.41 -31.23 8.88
N GLN A 63 1.83 -32.43 8.45
CA GLN A 63 3.15 -32.97 8.74
C GLN A 63 4.28 -32.13 8.13
N GLU A 64 4.12 -31.65 6.90
CA GLU A 64 5.10 -30.77 6.27
C GLU A 64 5.19 -29.41 6.97
N LEU A 65 4.06 -28.85 7.41
CA LEU A 65 4.05 -27.62 8.20
C LEU A 65 4.78 -27.79 9.54
N GLU A 66 4.61 -28.93 10.21
CA GLU A 66 5.32 -29.25 11.46
C GLU A 66 6.83 -29.44 11.22
N ARG A 67 7.23 -30.11 10.13
CA ARG A 67 8.64 -30.23 9.72
C ARG A 67 9.28 -28.86 9.44
N VAL A 68 8.55 -27.98 8.74
CA VAL A 68 9.00 -26.61 8.45
C VAL A 68 9.10 -25.79 9.74
N ALA A 69 8.11 -25.89 10.63
CA ALA A 69 8.12 -25.22 11.92
C ALA A 69 9.30 -25.66 12.81
N SER A 70 9.68 -26.93 12.72
CA SER A 70 10.87 -27.48 13.38
C SER A 70 12.19 -27.24 12.62
N GLN A 71 12.17 -26.46 11.54
CA GLN A 71 13.33 -26.12 10.70
C GLN A 71 14.11 -27.33 10.18
N GLN A 72 13.47 -28.49 10.07
CA GLN A 72 14.12 -29.68 9.54
C GLN A 72 14.26 -29.57 8.03
N LYS A 73 15.45 -29.82 7.48
CA LYS A 73 15.68 -29.81 6.03
C LYS A 73 14.97 -31.00 5.36
N LEU A 74 14.33 -30.76 4.21
CA LEU A 74 13.72 -31.81 3.40
C LEU A 74 14.75 -32.44 2.45
N GLU A 75 15.00 -33.73 2.60
CA GLU A 75 15.77 -34.54 1.64
C GLU A 75 14.78 -35.27 0.70
N ALA A 76 14.17 -34.52 -0.21
CA ALA A 76 13.05 -35.02 -1.03
C ALA A 76 13.46 -35.94 -2.20
N ILE A 77 14.68 -35.76 -2.73
CA ILE A 77 15.08 -36.38 -3.99
C ILE A 77 16.44 -37.05 -3.84
N ASP A 78 16.44 -38.37 -3.95
CA ASP A 78 17.67 -39.15 -4.07
C ASP A 78 18.28 -38.97 -5.47
N LYS A 79 19.46 -38.37 -5.53
CA LYS A 79 20.23 -38.16 -6.77
C LYS A 79 21.19 -39.32 -7.07
N SER A 80 21.48 -40.19 -6.10
CA SER A 80 22.45 -41.28 -6.23
C SER A 80 22.01 -42.34 -7.25
N ARG A 81 20.70 -42.45 -7.51
CA ARG A 81 20.12 -43.32 -8.54
C ARG A 81 20.63 -43.02 -9.96
N TYR A 82 20.96 -41.76 -10.25
CA TYR A 82 21.37 -41.32 -11.59
C TYR A 82 22.88 -41.16 -11.73
N GLU A 83 23.64 -41.39 -10.65
CA GLU A 83 25.09 -41.32 -10.67
C GLU A 83 25.66 -42.62 -11.27
N ALA A 84 26.59 -42.48 -12.20
CA ALA A 84 27.26 -43.63 -12.79
C ALA A 84 28.15 -44.30 -11.73
N PRO A 85 28.14 -45.64 -11.60
CA PRO A 85 28.99 -46.32 -10.63
C PRO A 85 30.48 -46.15 -10.98
N ASP A 86 31.30 -45.86 -9.97
CA ASP A 86 32.75 -45.74 -10.13
C ASP A 86 33.36 -47.12 -10.47
N PRO A 87 34.17 -47.25 -11.53
CA PRO A 87 34.81 -48.50 -11.92
C PRO A 87 35.65 -49.15 -10.81
N SER A 88 36.22 -48.37 -9.89
CA SER A 88 36.96 -48.88 -8.73
C SER A 88 36.05 -49.61 -7.73
N THR A 89 34.82 -49.12 -7.55
CA THR A 89 33.82 -49.70 -6.65
C THR A 89 33.32 -51.04 -7.20
N ILE A 90 33.12 -51.13 -8.52
CA ILE A 90 32.68 -52.35 -9.21
C ILE A 90 33.66 -53.51 -8.99
N SER A 91 34.97 -53.23 -8.94
CA SER A 91 36.02 -54.23 -8.76
C SER A 91 36.07 -54.82 -7.33
N SER A 92 35.47 -54.13 -6.36
CA SER A 92 35.40 -54.56 -4.95
C SER A 92 34.10 -55.28 -4.57
N LEU A 93 33.10 -55.31 -5.46
CA LEU A 93 31.81 -55.92 -5.20
C LEU A 93 31.95 -57.44 -5.14
N SER A 94 31.50 -58.03 -4.04
CA SER A 94 31.67 -59.47 -3.78
C SER A 94 30.34 -60.20 -3.56
N SER A 95 29.24 -59.48 -3.33
CA SER A 95 27.91 -60.06 -3.21
C SER A 95 27.10 -59.96 -4.51
N PRO A 96 26.30 -60.99 -4.84
CA PRO A 96 25.46 -60.98 -6.04
C PRO A 96 24.36 -59.92 -6.01
N ASP A 97 23.93 -59.49 -4.83
CA ASP A 97 22.89 -58.47 -4.67
C ASP A 97 23.44 -57.04 -4.88
N GLU A 98 24.65 -56.73 -4.39
CA GLU A 98 25.34 -55.47 -4.69
C GLU A 98 25.60 -55.30 -6.20
N LEU A 99 25.96 -56.40 -6.88
CA LEU A 99 26.15 -56.42 -8.33
C LEU A 99 24.85 -56.10 -9.08
N ARG A 100 23.72 -56.69 -8.65
CA ARG A 100 22.39 -56.42 -9.24
C ARG A 100 21.96 -54.97 -9.05
N GLU A 101 22.16 -54.42 -7.87
CA GLU A 101 21.83 -53.02 -7.57
C GLU A 101 22.68 -52.05 -8.39
N THR A 102 23.99 -52.30 -8.47
CA THR A 102 24.92 -51.49 -9.25
C THR A 102 24.60 -51.54 -10.74
N LEU A 103 24.27 -52.73 -11.26
CA LEU A 103 23.84 -52.91 -12.64
C LEU A 103 22.52 -52.18 -12.94
N SER A 104 21.54 -52.25 -12.03
CA SER A 104 20.28 -51.52 -12.14
C SER A 104 20.50 -50.00 -12.21
N ARG A 105 21.37 -49.45 -11.34
CA ARG A 105 21.78 -48.03 -11.39
C ARG A 105 22.47 -47.66 -12.70
N ALA A 106 23.38 -48.49 -13.20
CA ALA A 106 24.04 -48.26 -14.49
C ALA A 106 23.05 -48.25 -15.67
N TYR A 107 22.06 -49.14 -15.68
CA TYR A 107 20.99 -49.15 -16.68
C TYR A 107 20.10 -47.90 -16.59
N ALA A 108 19.77 -47.46 -15.37
CA ALA A 108 18.99 -46.24 -15.16
C ALA A 108 19.75 -45.00 -15.67
N ALA A 109 21.03 -44.85 -15.32
CA ALA A 109 21.88 -43.75 -15.76
C ALA A 109 22.07 -43.73 -17.29
N SER A 110 22.36 -44.88 -17.91
CA SER A 110 22.53 -44.96 -19.38
C SER A 110 21.24 -44.63 -20.13
N THR A 111 20.10 -45.11 -19.65
CA THR A 111 18.79 -44.79 -20.25
C THR A 111 18.49 -43.30 -20.16
N TYR A 112 18.74 -42.68 -19.00
CA TYR A 112 18.60 -41.24 -18.81
C TYR A 112 19.51 -40.44 -19.76
N LEU A 113 20.78 -40.82 -19.89
CA LEU A 113 21.74 -40.14 -20.77
C LEU A 113 21.31 -40.22 -22.23
N ARG A 114 20.78 -41.36 -22.68
CA ARG A 114 20.22 -41.51 -24.03
C ARG A 114 19.02 -40.59 -24.26
N GLY A 115 18.11 -40.48 -23.28
CA GLY A 115 17.00 -39.52 -23.34
C GLY A 115 17.49 -38.08 -23.37
N ARG A 116 18.50 -37.74 -22.55
CA ARG A 116 19.11 -36.41 -22.51
C ARG A 116 19.77 -36.05 -23.83
N GLU A 117 20.42 -36.99 -24.50
CA GLU A 117 20.98 -36.77 -25.84
C GLU A 117 19.89 -36.35 -26.83
N ALA A 118 18.78 -37.09 -26.89
CA ALA A 118 17.65 -36.73 -27.74
C ALA A 118 17.06 -35.35 -27.38
N HIS A 119 16.94 -35.01 -26.09
CA HIS A 119 16.49 -33.68 -25.67
C HIS A 119 17.47 -32.56 -26.06
N LEU A 120 18.78 -32.81 -25.99
CA LEU A 120 19.78 -31.84 -26.41
C LEU A 120 19.78 -31.64 -27.92
N GLN A 121 19.57 -32.70 -28.71
CA GLN A 121 19.39 -32.59 -30.16
C GLN A 121 18.16 -31.75 -30.51
N LEU A 122 17.04 -31.94 -29.80
CA LEU A 122 15.85 -31.10 -29.96
C LEU A 122 16.11 -29.64 -29.55
N LEU A 123 16.85 -29.42 -28.47
CA LEU A 123 17.22 -28.09 -28.01
C LEU A 123 18.17 -27.39 -28.99
N GLU A 124 19.10 -28.11 -29.58
CA GLU A 124 20.00 -27.57 -30.61
C GLU A 124 19.22 -27.20 -31.88
N ALA A 125 18.29 -28.07 -32.31
CA ALA A 125 17.47 -27.84 -33.49
C ALA A 125 16.45 -26.70 -33.33
N HIS A 126 15.82 -26.57 -32.16
CA HIS A 126 14.66 -25.70 -31.97
C HIS A 126 14.78 -24.67 -30.84
N GLY A 127 15.76 -24.81 -29.95
CA GLY A 127 15.87 -24.00 -28.73
C GLY A 127 15.99 -22.51 -29.00
N ARG A 128 16.81 -22.12 -29.99
CA ARG A 128 16.95 -20.70 -30.37
C ARG A 128 15.62 -20.09 -30.81
N ASN A 129 14.88 -20.79 -31.66
CA ASN A 129 13.61 -20.29 -32.19
C ASN A 129 12.53 -20.30 -31.11
N ALA A 130 12.47 -21.34 -30.27
CA ALA A 130 11.55 -21.40 -29.14
C ALA A 130 11.80 -20.25 -28.14
N TRP A 131 13.07 -19.96 -27.84
CA TRP A 131 13.43 -18.85 -26.97
C TRP A 131 13.02 -17.49 -27.55
N LEU A 132 13.30 -17.25 -28.83
CA LEU A 132 12.92 -16.00 -29.50
C LEU A 132 11.40 -15.79 -29.52
N VAL A 133 10.64 -16.83 -29.85
CA VAL A 133 9.17 -16.76 -29.86
C VAL A 133 8.62 -16.55 -28.44
N GLY A 134 9.14 -17.28 -27.45
CA GLY A 134 8.73 -17.13 -26.06
C GLY A 134 9.02 -15.73 -25.50
N ASN A 135 10.18 -15.17 -25.84
CA ASN A 135 10.56 -13.82 -25.42
C ASN A 135 9.64 -12.76 -26.07
N TRP A 136 9.47 -12.81 -27.40
CA TRP A 136 8.65 -11.84 -28.13
C TRP A 136 7.15 -11.93 -27.77
N SER A 137 6.57 -13.13 -27.84
CA SER A 137 5.12 -13.32 -27.68
C SER A 137 4.63 -13.33 -26.24
N GLY A 138 5.50 -13.74 -25.30
CA GLY A 138 5.20 -13.72 -23.89
C GLY A 138 5.72 -12.44 -23.26
N LEU A 139 7.03 -12.40 -23.00
CA LEU A 139 7.61 -11.41 -22.09
C LEU A 139 7.55 -9.97 -22.62
N GLU A 140 7.96 -9.74 -23.87
CA GLU A 140 7.95 -8.40 -24.45
C GLU A 140 6.51 -7.89 -24.67
N ALA A 141 5.62 -8.75 -25.16
CA ALA A 141 4.21 -8.40 -25.35
C ALA A 141 3.50 -8.07 -24.03
N GLU A 142 3.73 -8.86 -22.97
CA GLU A 142 3.21 -8.61 -21.64
C GLU A 142 3.77 -7.30 -21.05
N THR A 143 5.08 -7.08 -21.18
CA THR A 143 5.71 -5.84 -20.71
C THR A 143 5.11 -4.62 -21.41
N ALA A 144 4.96 -4.66 -22.74
CA ALA A 144 4.35 -3.60 -23.51
C ALA A 144 2.84 -3.40 -23.19
N ALA A 145 2.13 -4.45 -22.77
CA ALA A 145 0.76 -4.33 -22.28
C ALA A 145 0.72 -3.59 -20.94
N LEU A 146 1.55 -3.99 -19.98
CA LEU A 146 1.64 -3.37 -18.66
C LEU A 146 2.08 -1.89 -18.75
N GLU A 147 3.03 -1.57 -19.64
CA GLU A 147 3.45 -0.18 -19.88
C GLU A 147 2.30 0.68 -20.43
N ARG A 148 1.48 0.12 -21.33
CA ARG A 148 0.29 0.81 -21.85
C ARG A 148 -0.76 1.04 -20.78
N GLU A 149 -1.00 0.05 -19.94
CA GLU A 149 -1.93 0.16 -18.80
C GLU A 149 -1.45 1.20 -17.80
N LEU A 150 -0.17 1.20 -17.45
CA LEU A 150 0.45 2.20 -16.58
C LEU A 150 0.34 3.60 -17.19
N ALA A 151 0.60 3.76 -18.48
CA ALA A 151 0.46 5.05 -19.16
C ALA A 151 -1.01 5.51 -19.19
N ALA A 152 -1.97 4.59 -19.37
CA ALA A 152 -3.39 4.91 -19.31
C ALA A 152 -3.82 5.34 -17.89
N ALA A 153 -3.39 4.62 -16.86
CA ALA A 153 -3.66 4.94 -15.47
C ALA A 153 -3.09 6.31 -15.09
N ARG A 154 -1.86 6.62 -15.50
CA ARG A 154 -1.25 7.94 -15.28
C ARG A 154 -2.06 9.07 -15.93
N ARG A 155 -2.49 8.89 -17.19
CA ARG A 155 -3.35 9.88 -17.86
C ARG A 155 -4.67 10.08 -17.13
N GLU A 156 -5.24 9.02 -16.56
CA GLU A 156 -6.48 9.14 -15.79
C GLU A 156 -6.26 9.87 -14.46
N ILE A 157 -5.16 9.59 -13.77
CA ILE A 157 -4.74 10.35 -12.59
C ILE A 157 -4.60 11.83 -12.94
N ASP A 158 -3.92 12.16 -14.04
CA ASP A 158 -3.72 13.55 -14.48
C ASP A 158 -5.05 14.23 -14.80
N ARG A 159 -5.97 13.55 -15.49
CA ARG A 159 -7.32 14.08 -15.76
C ARG A 159 -8.09 14.38 -14.49
N VAL A 160 -8.05 13.47 -13.51
CA VAL A 160 -8.71 13.66 -12.21
C VAL A 160 -8.09 14.83 -11.47
N ASN A 161 -6.75 14.94 -11.45
CA ASN A 161 -6.05 16.03 -10.79
C ASN A 161 -6.34 17.38 -11.44
N VAL A 162 -6.35 17.46 -12.78
CA VAL A 162 -6.70 18.69 -13.51
C VAL A 162 -8.14 19.09 -13.21
N ARG A 163 -9.09 18.14 -13.25
CA ARG A 163 -10.50 18.41 -12.90
C ARG A 163 -10.65 18.89 -11.46
N ARG A 164 -9.96 18.25 -10.51
CA ARG A 164 -9.95 18.65 -9.10
C ARG A 164 -9.40 20.05 -8.93
N ARG A 165 -8.28 20.35 -9.59
CA ARG A 165 -7.67 21.68 -9.54
C ARG A 165 -8.59 22.76 -10.10
N GLN A 166 -9.21 22.53 -11.26
CA GLN A 166 -10.16 23.48 -11.85
C GLN A 166 -11.32 23.79 -10.90
N ALA A 167 -11.94 22.76 -10.33
CA ALA A 167 -13.03 22.94 -9.37
C ALA A 167 -12.60 23.74 -8.12
N GLN A 168 -11.37 23.52 -7.62
CA GLN A 168 -10.84 24.27 -6.50
C GLN A 168 -10.47 25.71 -6.89
N ASP A 169 -9.82 25.92 -8.03
CA ASP A 169 -9.46 27.26 -8.51
C ASP A 169 -10.72 28.14 -8.75
N GLU A 170 -11.82 27.54 -9.20
CA GLU A 170 -13.13 28.21 -9.32
C GLU A 170 -13.69 28.63 -7.95
N ALA A 171 -13.67 27.74 -6.96
CA ALA A 171 -14.14 28.03 -5.60
C ALA A 171 -13.21 28.98 -4.83
N ALA A 172 -11.92 29.04 -5.18
CA ALA A 172 -10.92 29.84 -4.47
C ALA A 172 -11.24 31.34 -4.46
N GLY A 173 -11.77 31.86 -5.58
CA GLY A 173 -12.16 33.26 -5.69
C GLY A 173 -13.33 33.61 -4.76
N GLU A 174 -14.34 32.74 -4.71
CA GLU A 174 -15.51 32.91 -3.83
C GLU A 174 -15.10 32.83 -2.35
N LEU A 175 -14.26 31.84 -1.99
CA LEU A 175 -13.76 31.68 -0.62
C LEU A 175 -13.02 32.93 -0.14
N ARG A 176 -12.10 33.49 -0.94
CA ARG A 176 -11.40 34.74 -0.60
C ARG A 176 -12.36 35.92 -0.49
N GLY A 177 -13.34 36.02 -1.39
CA GLY A 177 -14.36 37.06 -1.33
C GLY A 177 -15.19 37.00 -0.05
N LEU A 178 -15.58 35.80 0.38
CA LEU A 178 -16.32 35.57 1.62
C LEU A 178 -15.46 35.86 2.85
N GLU A 179 -14.19 35.45 2.86
CA GLU A 179 -13.25 35.73 3.95
C GLU A 179 -13.04 37.24 4.13
N ASP A 180 -12.84 37.97 3.03
CA ASP A 180 -12.65 39.41 3.05
C ASP A 180 -13.94 40.16 3.45
N ALA A 181 -15.10 39.71 2.95
CA ALA A 181 -16.38 40.28 3.34
C ALA A 181 -16.66 40.05 4.83
N TRP A 182 -16.32 38.87 5.35
CA TRP A 182 -16.40 38.56 6.77
C TRP A 182 -15.47 39.43 7.59
N ARG A 183 -14.18 39.55 7.23
CA ARG A 183 -13.20 40.42 7.91
C ARG A 183 -13.68 41.87 7.97
N ARG A 184 -14.16 42.43 6.86
CA ARG A 184 -14.74 43.78 6.81
C ARG A 184 -16.02 43.90 7.63
N GLY A 185 -16.87 42.88 7.62
CA GLY A 185 -18.10 42.82 8.41
C GLY A 185 -17.81 42.92 9.90
N VAL A 186 -16.92 42.05 10.40
CA VAL A 186 -16.48 42.03 11.80
C VAL A 186 -15.77 43.34 12.17
N GLY A 187 -14.87 43.83 11.30
CA GLY A 187 -14.17 45.10 11.52
C GLY A 187 -15.12 46.28 11.71
N ARG A 188 -16.14 46.41 10.86
CA ARG A 188 -17.15 47.48 10.99
C ARG A 188 -17.99 47.38 12.26
N VAL A 189 -18.31 46.17 12.71
CA VAL A 189 -19.03 45.99 13.98
C VAL A 189 -18.18 46.46 15.15
N LEU A 190 -16.89 46.06 15.18
CA LEU A 190 -15.96 46.49 16.22
C LEU A 190 -15.71 48.00 16.21
N GLU A 191 -15.57 48.61 15.03
CA GLU A 191 -15.45 50.06 14.88
C GLU A 191 -16.69 50.79 15.41
N ALA A 192 -17.88 50.29 15.09
CA ALA A 192 -19.13 50.86 15.57
C ALA A 192 -19.27 50.73 17.10
N GLU A 193 -18.90 49.59 17.67
CA GLU A 193 -18.89 49.39 19.13
C GLU A 193 -17.89 50.31 19.83
N ALA A 194 -16.67 50.44 19.30
CA ALA A 194 -15.66 51.35 19.83
C ALA A 194 -16.08 52.82 19.75
N ALA A 195 -16.71 53.24 18.63
CA ALA A 195 -17.24 54.59 18.48
C ALA A 195 -18.41 54.85 19.43
N ALA A 196 -19.31 53.87 19.61
CA ALA A 196 -20.41 53.96 20.57
C ALA A 196 -19.91 54.09 22.01
N GLU A 197 -18.86 53.34 22.38
CA GLU A 197 -18.27 53.43 23.72
C GLU A 197 -17.55 54.75 23.96
N THR A 198 -16.80 55.23 22.96
CA THR A 198 -16.17 56.56 23.00
C THR A 198 -17.22 57.66 23.18
N LEU A 199 -18.34 57.59 22.45
CA LEU A 199 -19.44 58.52 22.59
C LEU A 199 -20.07 58.45 23.99
N ARG A 200 -20.23 57.25 24.57
CA ARG A 200 -20.72 57.10 25.96
C ARG A 200 -19.79 57.76 26.96
N GLN A 201 -18.47 57.59 26.82
CA GLN A 201 -17.49 58.24 27.70
C GLN A 201 -17.57 59.77 27.61
N GLN A 202 -17.63 60.32 26.39
CA GLN A 202 -17.80 61.77 26.18
C GLN A 202 -19.10 62.31 26.80
N ILE A 203 -20.20 61.56 26.72
CA ILE A 203 -21.47 61.94 27.37
C ILE A 203 -21.33 61.94 28.90
N LEU A 204 -20.64 60.95 29.48
CA LEU A 204 -20.39 60.88 30.92
C LEU A 204 -19.49 62.03 31.38
N GLU A 205 -18.44 62.37 30.64
CA GLU A 205 -17.55 63.51 30.93
C GLU A 205 -18.31 64.84 30.89
N ARG A 206 -19.08 65.11 29.82
CA ARG A 206 -19.92 66.31 29.75
C ARG A 206 -20.95 66.41 30.87
N ARG A 207 -21.50 65.27 31.33
CA ARG A 207 -22.41 65.25 32.49
C ARG A 207 -21.70 65.55 33.80
N ARG A 208 -20.43 65.21 33.94
CA ARG A 208 -19.61 65.59 35.11
C ARG A 208 -19.29 67.09 35.08
N GLU A 209 -18.86 67.62 33.94
CA GLU A 209 -18.58 69.06 33.76
C GLU A 209 -19.85 69.93 33.92
N GLY A 210 -20.98 69.49 33.36
CA GLY A 210 -22.27 70.18 33.53
C GLY A 210 -22.86 70.05 34.93
N GLY A 211 -22.41 69.07 35.73
CA GLY A 211 -22.77 68.92 37.14
C GLY A 211 -22.04 69.89 38.06
N GLU A 212 -20.86 70.39 37.67
CA GLU A 212 -20.11 71.40 38.42
C GLU A 212 -20.62 72.83 38.16
N GLY A 213 -21.40 73.05 37.09
CA GLY A 213 -21.96 74.36 36.73
C GLY A 213 -23.29 74.75 37.41
N VAL A 214 -23.86 73.89 38.26
CA VAL A 214 -25.18 74.14 38.92
C VAL A 214 -25.03 74.42 40.43
N ALA A 215 -23.80 74.47 40.95
CA ALA A 215 -23.52 74.88 42.32
C ALA A 215 -22.79 76.25 42.34
N ALA A 216 -23.50 77.31 41.95
CA ALA A 216 -23.14 78.69 42.26
C ALA A 216 -24.42 79.48 42.56
#